data_AF-A0AAV2VZX7-F1
#
_entry.id   AF-A0AAV2VZX7-F1
#
_cell.length_a   1.000
_cell.length_b   1.000
_cell.length_c   1.000
_cell.angle_alpha   90.00
_cell.angle_beta   90.00
_cell.angle_gamma   90.00
#
_symmetry.space_group_name_H-M   'P 1'
#
loop_
_entity.id
_entity.type
_entity.pdbx_description
1 polymer ?
#
loop_
_entity_poly.entity_id
_entity_poly.type
_entity_poly.pdbx_seq_one_letter_code
_entity_poly.pdbx_strand_id
1 'polypeptide(L)'
;MQEQLLADLEEYRDNNKDKARTELAQEKHHPTDRLVSNLYAIAEPKPSPNHAAHHIVMGNGQVRAMINARLQMFMYGIGINDSINGIWLPRSTAYKGHYTTPKAPIHSRIHGQNYQRWVGKLADIRNNESAFRAKLVSIKTQLKDGSHPPEILKKKDPSWKPD
;
A
#
# COMPACT_ATOMS: atom_id res chain seq x y z
N MET A 1 16.14 11.09 -16.46
CA MET A 1 16.00 10.07 -15.39
C MET A 1 14.56 10.02 -14.86
N GLN A 2 13.99 11.12 -14.36
CA GLN A 2 12.60 11.13 -13.87
C GLN A 2 11.56 10.79 -14.95
N GLU A 3 11.70 11.37 -16.14
CA GLU A 3 10.80 11.09 -17.28
C GLU A 3 10.78 9.61 -17.66
N GLN A 4 11.95 8.96 -17.64
CA GLN A 4 12.05 7.52 -17.90
C GLN A 4 11.33 6.71 -16.81
N LEU A 5 11.52 7.04 -15.53
CA LEU A 5 10.82 6.36 -14.44
C LEU A 5 9.30 6.48 -14.56
N LEU A 6 8.81 7.66 -14.98
CA LEU A 6 7.39 7.88 -15.22
C LEU A 6 6.89 7.04 -16.41
N ALA A 7 7.61 7.04 -17.53
CA ALA A 7 7.28 6.23 -18.70
C ALA A 7 7.25 4.73 -18.35
N ASP A 8 8.23 4.23 -17.58
CA ASP A 8 8.28 2.83 -17.12
C ASP A 8 7.08 2.49 -16.22
N LEU A 9 6.62 3.43 -15.38
CA LEU A 9 5.44 3.26 -14.54
C LEU A 9 4.14 3.28 -15.36
N GLU A 10 4.05 4.14 -16.37
CA GLU A 10 2.91 4.21 -17.28
C GLU A 10 2.81 2.91 -18.11
N GLU A 11 3.93 2.45 -18.67
CA GLU A 11 4.01 1.16 -19.36
C GLU A 11 3.65 0.00 -18.42
N TYR A 12 4.13 0.01 -17.17
CA TYR A 12 3.74 -1.00 -16.18
C TYR A 12 2.23 -1.01 -15.94
N ARG A 13 1.60 0.17 -15.84
CA ARG A 13 0.16 0.30 -15.62
C ARG A 13 -0.64 -0.15 -16.83
N ASP A 14 -0.22 0.23 -18.02
CA ASP A 14 -0.88 -0.17 -19.27
C ASP A 14 -0.80 -1.67 -19.46
N ASN A 15 0.39 -2.27 -19.29
CA ASN A 15 0.58 -3.72 -19.33
C ASN A 15 -0.30 -4.45 -18.31
N ASN A 16 -0.56 -3.87 -17.13
CA ASN A 16 -1.39 -4.52 -16.12
C ASN A 16 -2.89 -4.51 -16.43
N LYS A 17 -3.38 -3.61 -17.30
CA LYS A 17 -4.79 -3.58 -17.71
C LYS A 17 -5.18 -4.83 -18.49
N ASP A 18 -4.24 -5.40 -19.23
CA ASP A 18 -4.46 -6.57 -20.09
C ASP A 18 -4.18 -7.90 -19.38
N LYS A 19 -3.54 -7.85 -18.21
CA LYS A 19 -3.17 -9.07 -17.46
C LYS A 19 -4.36 -9.72 -16.79
N ALA A 20 -4.35 -11.05 -16.79
CA ALA A 20 -5.24 -11.82 -15.94
C ALA A 20 -4.93 -11.56 -14.46
N ARG A 21 -5.96 -11.59 -13.62
CA ARG A 21 -5.83 -11.37 -12.16
C ARG A 21 -4.89 -12.39 -11.50
N THR A 22 -4.85 -13.61 -12.04
CA THR A 22 -3.94 -14.68 -11.61
C THR A 22 -2.49 -14.33 -11.90
N GLU A 23 -2.20 -13.66 -13.01
CA GLU A 23 -0.86 -13.19 -13.36
C GLU A 23 -0.44 -12.03 -12.45
N LEU A 24 -1.33 -11.05 -12.23
CA LEU A 24 -1.09 -9.95 -11.29
C LEU A 24 -0.83 -10.47 -9.87
N ALA A 25 -1.53 -11.52 -9.45
CA ALA A 25 -1.33 -12.16 -8.15
C ALA A 25 0.01 -12.90 -8.00
N GLN A 26 0.64 -13.29 -9.10
CA GLN A 26 1.95 -13.95 -9.12
C GLN A 26 3.11 -12.97 -9.15
N GLU A 27 2.85 -11.67 -9.33
CA GLU A 27 3.90 -10.66 -9.36
C GLU A 27 4.72 -10.66 -8.06
N LYS A 28 6.04 -10.78 -8.20
CA LYS A 28 6.98 -10.68 -7.08
C LYS A 28 6.93 -9.28 -6.47
N HIS A 29 6.68 -9.20 -5.16
CA HIS A 29 6.60 -7.94 -4.41
C HIS A 29 7.76 -7.73 -3.43
N HIS A 30 8.59 -8.76 -3.21
CA HIS A 30 9.83 -8.66 -2.44
C HIS A 30 11.00 -9.27 -3.21
N PRO A 31 12.20 -8.64 -3.27
CA PRO A 31 12.53 -7.34 -2.68
C PRO A 31 11.72 -6.18 -3.28
N THR A 32 11.62 -5.06 -2.56
CA THR A 32 10.71 -3.96 -2.90
C THR A 32 11.26 -3.00 -3.98
N ASP A 33 12.29 -3.38 -4.73
CA ASP A 33 13.00 -2.48 -5.65
C ASP A 33 12.07 -1.88 -6.71
N ARG A 34 11.13 -2.68 -7.22
CA ARG A 34 10.12 -2.20 -8.18
C ARG A 34 9.18 -1.16 -7.57
N LEU A 35 8.67 -1.42 -6.36
CA LEU A 35 7.83 -0.45 -5.64
C LEU A 35 8.60 0.85 -5.36
N VAL A 36 9.88 0.73 -4.97
CA VAL A 36 10.77 1.88 -4.75
C VAL A 36 10.88 2.71 -6.03
N SER A 37 11.20 2.08 -7.17
CA SER A 37 11.28 2.75 -8.47
C SER A 37 9.97 3.48 -8.81
N ASN A 38 8.84 2.80 -8.62
CA ASN A 38 7.52 3.36 -8.91
C ASN A 38 7.14 4.53 -7.97
N LEU A 39 7.58 4.54 -6.72
CA LEU A 39 7.41 5.70 -5.82
C LEU A 39 8.24 6.90 -6.28
N TYR A 40 9.49 6.67 -6.72
CA TYR A 40 10.30 7.72 -7.31
C TYR A 40 9.68 8.26 -8.61
N ALA A 41 9.09 7.40 -9.44
CA ALA A 41 8.44 7.79 -10.71
C ALA A 41 7.34 8.85 -10.53
N ILE A 42 6.63 8.85 -9.40
CA ILE A 42 5.59 9.85 -9.08
C ILE A 42 6.11 11.03 -8.23
N ALA A 43 7.43 11.26 -8.25
CA ALA A 43 8.10 12.29 -7.46
C ALA A 43 7.84 12.17 -5.94
N GLU A 44 7.71 10.95 -5.43
CA GLU A 44 7.64 10.67 -4.00
C GLU A 44 8.98 10.09 -3.50
N PRO A 45 9.99 10.94 -3.25
CA PRO A 45 11.32 10.47 -2.87
C PRO A 45 11.32 9.83 -1.49
N LYS A 46 12.23 8.87 -1.29
CA LYS A 46 12.50 8.26 0.01
C LYS A 46 12.86 9.34 1.04
N PRO A 47 12.10 9.51 2.14
CA PRO A 47 12.32 10.63 3.06
C PRO A 47 13.68 10.64 3.76
N SER A 48 14.23 9.45 4.03
CA SER A 48 15.59 9.26 4.54
C SER A 48 16.03 7.81 4.34
N PRO A 49 17.34 7.49 4.46
CA PRO A 49 17.81 6.11 4.41
C PRO A 49 17.11 5.16 5.40
N ASN A 50 16.52 5.71 6.45
CA ASN A 50 15.80 5.00 7.50
C ASN A 50 14.31 4.72 7.21
N HIS A 51 13.83 5.02 6.01
CA HIS A 51 12.52 4.60 5.53
C HIS A 51 12.61 3.33 4.68
N ALA A 52 11.51 2.59 4.59
CA ALA A 52 11.36 1.45 3.69
C ALA A 52 10.02 1.55 2.98
N ALA A 53 10.00 1.17 1.69
CA ALA A 53 8.76 1.11 0.92
C ALA A 53 7.88 0.00 1.47
N HIS A 54 6.61 0.28 1.67
CA HIS A 54 5.62 -0.61 2.26
C HIS A 54 4.41 -0.71 1.34
N HIS A 55 3.98 -1.93 1.03
CA HIS A 55 2.74 -2.19 0.31
C HIS A 55 1.54 -1.99 1.25
N ILE A 56 0.64 -1.07 0.91
CA ILE A 56 -0.57 -0.80 1.68
C ILE A 56 -1.47 -2.04 1.68
N VAL A 57 -1.89 -2.47 0.49
CA VAL A 57 -2.48 -3.78 0.23
C VAL A 57 -1.32 -4.78 0.10
N MET A 58 -1.12 -5.57 1.14
CA MET A 58 0.05 -6.45 1.27
C MET A 58 -0.09 -7.75 0.48
N GLY A 59 1.01 -8.25 -0.07
CA GLY A 59 1.02 -9.48 -0.89
C GLY A 59 0.76 -10.77 -0.10
N ASN A 60 1.24 -10.85 1.13
CA ASN A 60 1.18 -12.06 1.98
C ASN A 60 0.05 -12.03 3.05
N GLY A 61 -0.87 -11.07 2.96
CA GLY A 61 -1.96 -10.92 3.92
C GLY A 61 -2.94 -12.10 3.86
N GLN A 62 -3.29 -12.62 5.05
CA GLN A 62 -4.07 -13.85 5.24
C GLN A 62 -5.51 -13.59 5.71
N VAL A 63 -5.81 -12.38 6.19
CA VAL A 63 -7.19 -12.02 6.57
C VAL A 63 -8.04 -11.93 5.29
N ARG A 64 -9.20 -12.58 5.28
CA ARG A 64 -10.12 -12.64 4.12
C ARG A 64 -10.41 -11.26 3.52
N ALA A 65 -10.62 -10.23 4.35
CA ALA A 65 -10.85 -8.86 3.87
C ALA A 65 -9.65 -8.31 3.07
N MET A 66 -8.42 -8.56 3.53
CA MET A 66 -7.20 -8.16 2.81
C MET A 66 -7.03 -8.94 1.50
N ILE A 67 -7.32 -10.25 1.51
CA ILE A 67 -7.31 -11.09 0.29
C ILE A 67 -8.30 -10.53 -0.74
N ASN A 68 -9.53 -10.23 -0.30
CA ASN A 68 -10.55 -9.66 -1.17
C ASN A 68 -10.16 -8.28 -1.71
N ALA A 69 -9.58 -7.41 -0.87
CA ALA A 69 -9.11 -6.08 -1.30
C ALA A 69 -7.99 -6.20 -2.34
N ARG A 70 -7.06 -7.16 -2.16
CA ARG A 70 -6.01 -7.46 -3.14
C ARG A 70 -6.57 -7.98 -4.46
N LEU A 71 -7.54 -8.89 -4.41
CA LEU A 71 -8.24 -9.35 -5.61
C LEU A 71 -8.91 -8.19 -6.33
N GLN A 72 -9.67 -7.35 -5.61
CA GLN A 72 -10.35 -6.17 -6.16
C GLN A 72 -9.38 -5.18 -6.79
N MET A 73 -8.23 -4.94 -6.15
CA MET A 73 -7.13 -4.13 -6.68
C MET A 73 -6.66 -4.65 -8.05
N PHE A 74 -6.44 -5.97 -8.16
CA PHE A 74 -6.07 -6.59 -9.44
C PHE A 74 -7.19 -6.54 -10.48
N MET A 75 -8.47 -6.56 -10.09
CA MET A 75 -9.59 -6.36 -11.03
C MET A 75 -9.53 -5.00 -11.73
N TYR A 76 -8.93 -4.01 -11.08
CA TYR A 76 -8.76 -2.65 -11.60
C TYR A 76 -7.41 -2.44 -12.29
N GLY A 77 -6.67 -3.51 -12.60
CA GLY A 77 -5.36 -3.42 -13.23
C GLY A 77 -4.28 -2.76 -12.34
N ILE A 78 -4.54 -2.59 -11.05
CA ILE A 78 -3.57 -2.03 -10.11
C ILE A 78 -2.66 -3.16 -9.66
N GLY A 79 -1.45 -3.22 -10.21
CA GLY A 79 -0.46 -4.23 -9.85
C GLY A 79 0.06 -4.05 -8.42
N ILE A 80 0.65 -5.11 -7.85
CA ILE A 80 1.08 -5.09 -6.44
C ILE A 80 2.14 -4.02 -6.19
N ASN A 81 3.00 -3.76 -7.18
CA ASN A 81 4.08 -2.77 -7.09
C ASN A 81 3.68 -1.37 -7.59
N ASP A 82 2.41 -1.11 -7.91
CA ASP A 82 1.97 0.24 -8.29
C ASP A 82 2.23 1.24 -7.15
N SER A 83 2.69 2.44 -7.49
CA SER A 83 3.01 3.49 -6.53
C SER A 83 1.82 3.96 -5.70
N ILE A 84 0.58 3.79 -6.19
CA ILE A 84 -0.65 4.06 -5.42
C ILE A 84 -0.81 3.06 -4.25
N ASN A 85 -0.27 1.85 -4.39
CA ASN A 85 -0.22 0.83 -3.34
C ASN A 85 1.04 0.95 -2.46
N GLY A 86 1.93 1.90 -2.73
CA GLY A 86 3.18 2.11 -2.00
C GLY A 86 3.15 3.29 -1.05
N ILE A 87 3.86 3.18 0.07
CA ILE A 87 4.17 4.29 0.97
C ILE A 87 5.54 4.12 1.61
N TRP A 88 6.22 5.23 1.92
CA TRP A 88 7.41 5.24 2.75
C TRP A 88 7.08 5.24 4.24
N LEU A 89 7.51 4.21 4.97
CA LEU A 89 7.36 4.15 6.43
C LEU A 89 8.73 4.06 7.12
N PRO A 90 8.90 4.62 8.32
CA PRO A 90 10.11 4.42 9.11
C PRO A 90 10.36 2.94 9.36
N ARG A 91 11.59 2.47 9.12
CA ARG A 91 11.92 1.04 9.11
C ARG A 91 11.83 0.38 10.49
N SER A 92 12.04 1.13 11.56
CA SER A 92 12.01 0.63 12.94
C SER A 92 11.68 1.74 13.94
N THR A 93 11.42 1.35 15.19
CA THR A 93 11.12 2.27 16.30
C THR A 93 12.22 3.28 16.59
N ALA A 94 13.47 2.98 16.21
CA ALA A 94 14.60 3.91 16.35
C ALA A 94 14.47 5.15 15.44
N TYR A 95 13.61 5.09 14.42
CA TYR A 95 13.44 6.13 13.41
C TYR A 95 12.04 6.74 13.39
N LYS A 96 11.25 6.50 14.44
CA LYS A 96 9.96 7.17 14.64
C LYS A 96 10.16 8.69 14.74
N GLY A 97 9.14 9.47 14.38
CA GLY A 97 9.19 10.92 14.57
C GLY A 97 10.05 11.67 13.55
N HIS A 98 10.34 11.06 12.38
CA HIS A 98 11.02 11.77 11.30
C HIS A 98 10.20 13.01 10.90
N TYR A 99 10.86 14.15 10.70
CA TYR A 99 10.18 15.45 10.54
C TYR A 99 9.18 15.50 9.37
N THR A 100 9.36 14.70 8.31
CA THR A 100 8.42 14.60 7.18
C THR A 100 7.24 13.66 7.40
N THR A 101 7.35 12.75 8.38
CA THR A 101 6.39 11.67 8.67
C THR A 101 6.30 11.44 10.19
N PRO A 102 6.07 12.50 10.99
CA PRO A 102 6.32 12.45 12.44
C PRO A 102 5.42 11.46 13.18
N LYS A 103 4.23 11.20 12.64
CA LYS A 103 3.23 10.30 13.22
C LYS A 103 3.03 9.03 12.41
N ALA A 104 3.84 8.80 11.36
CA ALA A 104 3.71 7.61 10.55
C ALA A 104 4.03 6.35 11.38
N PRO A 105 3.28 5.25 11.17
CA PRO A 105 3.53 4.00 11.86
C PRO A 105 4.83 3.36 11.38
N ILE A 106 5.42 2.54 12.24
CA ILE A 106 6.64 1.80 11.92
C ILE A 106 6.33 0.65 10.97
N HIS A 107 7.10 0.53 9.89
CA HIS A 107 6.96 -0.52 8.87
C HIS A 107 6.83 -1.90 9.52
N SER A 108 7.75 -2.29 10.40
CA SER A 108 7.78 -3.62 11.02
C SER A 108 6.62 -3.91 11.98
N ARG A 109 5.78 -2.92 12.30
CA ARG A 109 4.68 -3.05 13.29
C ARG A 109 3.29 -2.95 12.68
N ILE A 110 3.14 -2.80 11.37
CA ILE A 110 1.85 -2.53 10.72
C ILE A 110 1.41 -3.65 9.76
N HIS A 111 1.53 -4.90 10.22
CA HIS A 111 1.07 -6.08 9.47
C HIS A 111 -0.03 -6.89 10.19
N GLY A 112 -0.50 -6.38 11.34
CA GLY A 112 -1.47 -7.06 12.20
C GLY A 112 -2.84 -7.29 11.55
N GLN A 113 -3.65 -8.14 12.18
CA GLN A 113 -4.99 -8.47 11.66
C GLN A 113 -5.92 -7.25 11.61
N ASN A 114 -5.77 -6.32 12.56
CA ASN A 114 -6.54 -5.07 12.57
C ASN A 114 -6.22 -4.23 11.33
N TYR A 115 -4.92 -4.00 11.05
CA TYR A 115 -4.49 -3.36 9.80
C TYR A 115 -5.08 -4.03 8.56
N GLN A 116 -5.00 -5.36 8.49
CA GLN A 116 -5.52 -6.11 7.36
C GLN A 116 -7.03 -5.98 7.17
N ARG A 117 -7.81 -5.86 8.26
CA ARG A 117 -9.26 -5.60 8.19
C ARG A 117 -9.55 -4.18 7.72
N TRP A 118 -8.79 -3.21 8.22
CA TRP A 118 -8.98 -1.79 7.87
C TRP A 118 -8.67 -1.51 6.42
N VAL A 119 -7.50 -1.93 5.92
CA VAL A 119 -7.21 -1.85 4.47
C VAL A 119 -8.17 -2.75 3.68
N GLY A 120 -8.57 -3.89 4.26
CA GLY A 120 -9.54 -4.81 3.67
C GLY A 120 -10.91 -4.20 3.35
N LYS A 121 -11.29 -3.06 3.95
CA LYS A 121 -12.51 -2.30 3.60
C LYS A 121 -12.54 -1.84 2.15
N LEU A 122 -11.39 -1.78 1.48
CA LEU A 122 -11.32 -1.57 0.03
C LEU A 122 -12.13 -2.61 -0.76
N ALA A 123 -12.30 -3.83 -0.23
CA ALA A 123 -13.11 -4.88 -0.85
C ALA A 123 -14.62 -4.58 -0.91
N ASP A 124 -15.09 -3.63 -0.10
CA ASP A 124 -16.50 -3.21 -0.09
C ASP A 124 -16.81 -2.27 -1.27
N ILE A 125 -15.79 -1.66 -1.88
CA ILE A 125 -15.91 -0.75 -3.02
C ILE A 125 -15.88 -1.58 -4.31
N ARG A 126 -17.04 -2.14 -4.66
CA ARG A 126 -17.20 -2.98 -5.86
C ARG A 126 -17.65 -2.14 -7.04
N ASN A 127 -17.20 -2.51 -8.24
CA ASN A 127 -17.59 -1.90 -9.52
C ASN A 127 -17.38 -0.37 -9.60
N ASN A 128 -16.52 0.20 -8.75
CA ASN A 128 -16.18 1.62 -8.77
C ASN A 128 -14.67 1.82 -8.55
N GLU A 129 -13.92 1.78 -9.65
CA GLU A 129 -12.46 1.93 -9.63
C GLU A 129 -12.03 3.29 -9.06
N SER A 130 -12.70 4.37 -9.45
CA SER A 130 -12.37 5.72 -8.99
C SER A 130 -12.51 5.84 -7.48
N ALA A 131 -13.59 5.31 -6.89
CA ALA A 131 -13.78 5.28 -5.44
C ALA A 131 -12.74 4.39 -4.74
N PHE A 132 -12.36 3.26 -5.34
CA PHE A 132 -11.32 2.38 -4.81
C PHE A 132 -9.97 3.11 -4.74
N ARG A 133 -9.56 3.75 -5.84
CA ARG A 133 -8.32 4.54 -5.91
C ARG A 133 -8.34 5.70 -4.91
N ALA A 134 -9.46 6.42 -4.81
CA ALA A 134 -9.62 7.50 -3.85
C ALA A 134 -9.48 7.02 -2.40
N LYS A 135 -10.09 5.88 -2.03
CA LYS A 135 -9.95 5.30 -0.70
C LYS A 135 -8.53 4.81 -0.43
N LEU A 136 -7.86 4.21 -1.42
CA LEU A 136 -6.46 3.79 -1.29
C LEU A 136 -5.51 4.97 -1.07
N VAL A 137 -5.71 6.08 -1.79
CA VAL A 137 -4.98 7.34 -1.55
C VAL A 137 -5.29 7.89 -0.16
N SER A 138 -6.55 7.86 0.28
CA SER A 138 -6.94 8.28 1.64
C SER A 138 -6.22 7.45 2.71
N ILE A 139 -6.16 6.11 2.55
CA ILE A 139 -5.40 5.23 3.44
C ILE A 139 -3.90 5.61 3.45
N LYS A 140 -3.30 5.85 2.28
CA LYS A 140 -1.91 6.32 2.17
C LYS A 140 -1.68 7.61 2.95
N THR A 141 -2.58 8.59 2.82
CA THR A 141 -2.52 9.85 3.57
C THR A 141 -2.63 9.61 5.07
N GLN A 142 -3.61 8.82 5.51
CA GLN A 142 -3.82 8.49 6.93
C GLN A 142 -2.63 7.76 7.57
N LEU A 143 -1.93 6.92 6.79
CA LEU A 143 -0.69 6.29 7.22
C LEU A 143 0.46 7.30 7.31
N LYS A 144 0.56 8.22 6.34
CA LYS A 144 1.64 9.22 6.29
C LYS A 144 1.55 10.24 7.43
N ASP A 145 0.34 10.74 7.71
CA ASP A 145 0.08 11.78 8.71
C ASP A 145 -0.29 11.24 10.10
N GLY A 146 -0.51 9.92 10.22
CA GLY A 146 -0.85 9.24 11.46
C GLY A 146 -2.31 9.43 11.92
N SER A 147 -3.21 9.89 11.04
CA SER A 147 -4.66 10.00 11.31
C SER A 147 -5.42 8.67 11.14
N HIS A 148 -4.70 7.59 10.83
CA HIS A 148 -5.26 6.24 10.79
C HIS A 148 -5.85 5.81 12.15
N PRO A 149 -6.80 4.85 12.18
CA PRO A 149 -7.33 4.33 13.45
C PRO A 149 -6.21 3.77 14.33
N PRO A 150 -6.17 4.06 15.64
CA PRO A 150 -5.11 3.57 16.52
C PRO A 150 -5.13 2.03 16.66
N GLU A 151 -6.27 1.39 16.43
CA GLU A 151 -6.48 -0.05 16.51
C GLU A 151 -5.61 -0.85 15.55
N ILE A 152 -5.20 -0.28 14.41
CA ILE A 152 -4.36 -0.99 13.43
C ILE A 152 -2.97 -1.33 14.00
N LEU A 153 -2.54 -0.61 15.05
CA LEU A 153 -1.27 -0.83 15.76
C LEU A 153 -1.44 -1.63 17.06
N LYS A 154 -2.68 -1.88 17.49
CA LYS A 154 -2.98 -2.67 18.68
C LYS A 154 -2.92 -4.17 18.37
N LYS A 155 -2.91 -4.99 19.42
CA LYS A 155 -3.10 -6.44 19.29
C LYS A 155 -4.44 -6.74 18.61
N LYS A 156 -4.55 -7.93 18.02
CA LYS A 156 -5.78 -8.41 17.38
C LYS A 156 -6.97 -8.20 18.32
N ASP A 157 -7.97 -7.50 17.81
CA ASP A 157 -9.28 -7.37 18.44
C ASP A 157 -10.32 -7.97 17.47
N PRO A 158 -10.99 -9.08 17.82
CA PRO A 158 -12.07 -9.64 17.00
C PRO A 158 -13.34 -8.79 16.97
N SER A 159 -13.55 -7.95 17.99
CA SER A 159 -14.75 -7.12 18.14
C SER A 159 -14.64 -5.81 17.38
N TRP A 160 -13.41 -5.30 17.20
CA TRP A 160 -13.18 -4.10 16.45
C TRP A 160 -13.52 -4.28 14.96
N LYS A 161 -14.38 -3.39 14.47
CA LYS A 161 -14.71 -3.26 13.06
C LYS A 161 -14.23 -1.88 12.61
N PRO A 162 -13.37 -1.80 11.58
CA PRO A 162 -13.00 -0.52 11.00
C PRO A 162 -14.22 0.10 10.31
N ASP A 163 -14.41 1.40 10.55
CA ASP A 163 -15.44 2.22 9.89
C ASP A 163 -15.24 2.31 8.37
#